data_AF-A0A7X7MXU2-F1
#
_entry.id   AF-A0A7X7MXU2-F1
#
_cell.length_a   1.000
_cell.length_b   1.000
_cell.length_c   1.000
_cell.angle_alpha   90.00
_cell.angle_beta   90.00
_cell.angle_gamma   90.00
#
_symmetry.space_group_name_H-M   'P 1'
#
loop_
_entity.id
_entity.type
_entity.pdbx_description
1 polymer ?
#
loop_
_entity_poly.entity_id
_entity_poly.type
_entity_poly.pdbx_seq_one_letter_code
_entity_poly.pdbx_strand_id
1 'polypeptide(L)' 'MKSYESVYSELKGKTGLDEELEKELCKRVATIEEKGDIVPPLKKIDWAFILALFVLAGLLPVFIEAFRLSIG' A
#
# COMPACT_ATOMS: atom_id res chain seq x y z
N MET A 1 -10.96 -15.64 5.54
CA MET A 1 -11.59 -14.48 6.20
C MET A 1 -11.13 -14.50 7.64
N LYS A 2 -10.42 -13.46 8.11
CA LYS A 2 -9.94 -13.40 9.50
C LYS A 2 -11.11 -13.02 10.40
N SER A 3 -11.34 -13.82 11.45
CA SER A 3 -12.37 -13.54 12.48
C SER A 3 -11.89 -12.42 13.41
N TYR A 4 -12.82 -11.71 14.07
CA TYR A 4 -12.51 -10.74 15.11
C TYR A 4 -11.47 -11.25 16.12
N GLU A 5 -11.53 -12.52 16.52
CA GLU A 5 -10.56 -13.13 17.43
C GLU A 5 -9.13 -13.17 16.86
N SER A 6 -8.98 -13.36 15.55
CA SER A 6 -7.67 -13.34 14.89
C SER A 6 -7.09 -11.92 14.83
N VAL A 7 -7.92 -10.92 14.50
CA VAL A 7 -7.51 -9.51 14.51
C VAL A 7 -7.19 -9.04 15.94
N TYR A 8 -8.03 -9.43 16.91
CA TYR A 8 -7.83 -9.09 18.32
C TYR A 8 -6.55 -9.73 18.87
N SER A 9 -6.27 -11.00 18.59
CA SER A 9 -5.01 -11.63 19.02
C SER A 9 -3.77 -11.01 18.37
N GLU A 10 -3.88 -10.46 17.16
CA GLU A 10 -2.78 -9.78 16.48
C GLU A 10 -2.50 -8.38 17.04
N LEU A 11 -3.56 -7.62 17.35
CA LEU A 11 -3.47 -6.20 17.73
C LEU A 11 -3.48 -5.97 19.24
N LYS A 12 -3.95 -6.93 20.04
CA LYS A 12 -4.12 -6.75 21.49
C LYS A 12 -2.82 -6.32 22.17
N GLY A 13 -2.86 -5.21 22.89
CA GLY A 13 -1.73 -4.65 23.65
C GLY A 13 -0.63 -4.01 22.78
N LYS A 14 -0.81 -3.92 21.46
CA LYS A 14 0.15 -3.27 20.55
C LYS A 14 -0.28 -1.88 20.10
N THR A 15 -1.52 -1.48 20.40
CA THR A 15 -2.08 -0.21 19.92
C THR A 15 -1.78 0.97 20.84
N GLY A 16 -1.46 0.70 22.12
CA GLY A 16 -1.25 1.73 23.14
C GLY A 16 -2.54 2.46 23.55
N LEU A 17 -3.70 1.90 23.22
CA LEU A 17 -5.00 2.48 23.50
C LEU A 17 -5.66 1.80 24.69
N ASP A 18 -6.67 2.47 25.24
CA ASP A 18 -7.52 1.90 26.27
C ASP A 18 -8.25 0.65 25.74
N GLU A 19 -8.54 -0.30 26.64
CA GLU A 19 -9.06 -1.63 26.28
C GLU A 19 -10.41 -1.54 25.53
N GLU A 20 -11.22 -0.52 25.82
CA GLU A 20 -12.49 -0.29 25.12
C GLU A 20 -12.26 0.17 23.67
N LEU A 21 -11.34 1.11 23.47
CA LEU A 21 -10.97 1.63 22.15
C LEU A 21 -10.24 0.58 21.30
N GLU A 22 -9.41 -0.25 21.93
CA GLU A 22 -8.70 -1.33 21.25
C GLU A 22 -9.68 -2.40 20.72
N LYS A 23 -10.71 -2.75 21.51
CA LYS A 23 -11.79 -3.66 21.07
C LYS A 23 -12.59 -3.06 19.92
N GLU A 24 -12.88 -1.77 19.97
CA GLU A 24 -13.60 -1.08 18.89
C GLU A 24 -12.77 -1.06 17.60
N LEU A 25 -11.47 -0.76 17.69
CA LEU A 25 -10.56 -0.81 16.54
C LEU A 25 -10.46 -2.20 15.95
N CYS A 26 -10.33 -3.24 16.77
CA CYS A 26 -10.29 -4.61 16.29
C CYS A 26 -11.59 -5.01 15.57
N LYS A 27 -12.76 -4.55 16.05
CA LYS A 27 -14.04 -4.77 15.35
C LYS A 27 -14.07 -4.07 13.99
N ARG A 28 -13.61 -2.82 13.93
CA ARG A 28 -13.55 -2.04 12.68
C ARG A 28 -12.60 -2.68 11.68
N VAL A 29 -11.42 -3.09 12.11
CA VAL A 29 -10.43 -3.78 11.27
C VAL A 29 -10.97 -5.13 10.78
N ALA A 30 -11.57 -5.94 11.65
CA ALA A 30 -12.20 -7.19 11.23
C ALA A 30 -13.31 -6.97 10.19
N THR A 31 -14.11 -5.91 10.35
CA THR A 31 -15.15 -5.53 9.37
C THR A 31 -14.54 -5.10 8.04
N ILE A 32 -13.39 -4.41 8.06
CA ILE A 32 -12.66 -3.99 6.87
C ILE A 32 -12.09 -5.21 6.12
N GLU A 33 -11.46 -6.12 6.84
CA GLU A 33 -10.89 -7.35 6.29
C GLU A 33 -11.96 -8.33 5.78
N GLU A 34 -13.12 -8.40 6.44
CA GLU A 34 -14.26 -9.18 5.99
C GLU A 34 -14.90 -8.61 4.71
N LYS A 35 -14.97 -7.29 4.59
CA LYS A 35 -15.50 -6.63 3.39
C LYS A 35 -14.58 -6.74 2.18
N GLY A 36 -13.29 -7.04 2.37
CA GLY A 36 -12.33 -7.41 1.31
C GLY A 36 -11.94 -6.33 0.30
N ASP A 37 -12.83 -5.38 0.00
CA ASP A 37 -12.77 -4.52 -1.19
C ASP A 37 -12.87 -3.01 -0.88
N ILE A 38 -12.54 -2.58 0.35
CA ILE A 38 -12.57 -1.14 0.68
C ILE A 38 -11.57 -0.34 -0.17
N VAL A 39 -10.50 -1.00 -0.64
CA VAL A 39 -9.57 -0.44 -1.62
C VAL A 39 -9.65 -1.30 -2.88
N PRO A 40 -10.13 -0.76 -4.02
CA PRO A 40 -10.14 -1.52 -5.26
C PRO A 40 -8.71 -1.86 -5.67
N PRO A 41 -8.44 -3.09 -6.15
CA PRO A 41 -7.12 -3.45 -6.64
C PRO A 41 -6.72 -2.53 -7.80
N LEU A 42 -5.43 -2.21 -7.87
CA LEU A 42 -4.86 -1.43 -8.97
C LEU A 42 -5.25 -2.07 -10.30
N LYS A 43 -5.84 -1.27 -11.20
CA LYS A 43 -6.19 -1.73 -12.54
C LYS A 43 -4.90 -2.01 -13.30
N LYS A 44 -4.98 -2.91 -14.30
CA LYS A 44 -3.83 -3.21 -15.18
C LYS A 44 -3.22 -1.95 -15.82
N ILE A 45 -4.03 -0.92 -16.05
CA ILE A 45 -3.58 0.36 -16.61
C ILE A 45 -2.77 1.19 -15.60
N ASP A 46 -3.06 1.09 -14.31
CA ASP A 46 -2.33 1.83 -13.27
C ASP A 46 -0.88 1.34 -13.20
N TRP A 47 -0.67 0.03 -13.42
CA TRP A 47 0.66 -0.55 -13.55
C TRP A 47 1.44 -0.02 -14.76
N ALA A 48 0.76 0.23 -15.88
CA ALA A 48 1.39 0.83 -17.05
C ALA A 48 1.82 2.28 -16.77
N PHE A 49 1.01 3.05 -16.04
CA PHE A 49 1.37 4.40 -15.61
C PHE A 49 2.55 4.41 -14.63
N ILE A 50 2.58 3.49 -13.66
CA ILE A 50 3.71 3.34 -12.74
C ILE A 50 5.00 3.07 -13.51
N LEU A 51 4.97 2.16 -14.49
CA LEU A 51 6.13 1.86 -15.33
C LEU A 51 6.56 3.09 -16.14
N ALA A 52 5.62 3.81 -16.75
CA ALA A 52 5.91 5.02 -17.51
C ALA A 52 6.58 6.10 -16.64
N LEU A 53 6.08 6.31 -15.42
CA LEU A 53 6.67 7.24 -14.46
C LEU A 53 8.09 6.83 -14.06
N PHE A 54 8.32 5.52 -13.86
CA PHE A 54 9.65 5.00 -13.54
C PHE A 54 10.65 5.24 -14.68
N VAL A 55 10.24 5.02 -15.93
CA VAL A 55 11.09 5.30 -17.10
C VAL A 55 11.36 6.79 -17.23
N LEU A 56 10.34 7.64 -17.09
CA LEU A 56 10.47 9.10 -17.23
C LEU A 56 11.36 9.72 -16.14
N ALA A 57 11.21 9.30 -14.89
CA ALA A 57 11.98 9.86 -13.77
C ALA A 57 13.34 9.19 -13.60
N GLY A 58 13.45 7.90 -13.89
CA GLY A 58 14.67 7.12 -13.64
C GLY A 58 15.58 7.00 -14.86
N LEU A 59 15.03 6.55 -15.99
CA LEU A 59 15.84 6.20 -17.16
C LEU A 59 16.06 7.37 -18.13
N LEU A 60 15.03 8.18 -18.35
CA LEU A 60 15.09 9.32 -19.27
C LEU A 60 16.25 10.30 -18.94
N PRO A 61 16.46 10.77 -17.69
CA PRO A 61 17.58 11.67 -17.40
C PRO A 61 18.94 11.02 -17.63
N VAL A 62 19.06 9.71 -17.35
CA VAL A 62 20.30 8.95 -17.59
C VAL A 62 20.60 8.88 -19.08
N PHE A 63 19.60 8.61 -19.93
CA PHE A 63 19.78 8.57 -21.38
C PHE A 63 20.13 9.96 -21.95
N ILE A 64 19.49 11.02 -21.46
CA ILE A 64 19.80 12.40 -21.87
C ILE A 64 21.25 12.74 -21.54
N GLU A 65 21.70 12.45 -20.31
CA GLU A 65 23.07 12.75 -19.90
C GLU A 65 24.09 11.88 -20.64
N ALA A 66 23.80 10.60 -20.84
CA ALA A 66 24.66 9.71 -21.64
C ALA A 66 24.79 10.19 -23.09
N PHE A 67 23.70 10.63 -23.71
CA PHE A 67 23.72 11.17 -25.08
C PHE A 67 24.49 12.50 -25.15
N ARG A 68 24.34 13.36 -24.13
CA ARG A 68 25.12 14.59 -23.99
C ARG A 68 26.63 14.31 -23.93
N LEU A 69 27.05 13.35 -23.11
CA LEU A 69 28.46 12.96 -22.98
C LEU A 69 29.04 12.29 -24.24
N SER A 70 28.19 11.64 -25.05
CA SER A 70 28.64 10.97 -26.28
C SER A 70 28.82 11.93 -27.46
N ILE A 71 28.22 13.12 -27.43
CA ILE A 71 28.25 14.11 -28.52
C ILE A 71 29.10 15.34 -28.16
N GLY A 72 29.39 15.53 -26.87
CA GLY A 72 30.23 16.61 -26.35
C GLY A 72 31.73 16.35 -26.40
#